data_AF-A0A511JFD4-F1
#
_entry.id   AF-A0A511JFD4-F1
#
_cell.length_a   1.000
_cell.length_b   1.000
_cell.length_c   1.000
_cell.angle_alpha   90.00
_cell.angle_beta   90.00
_cell.angle_gamma   90.00
#
_symmetry.space_group_name_H-M   'P 1'
#
loop_
_entity.id
_entity.type
_entity.pdbx_description
1 polymer ?
#
loop_
_entity_poly.entity_id
_entity_poly.type
_entity_poly.pdbx_seq_one_letter_code
_entity_poly.pdbx_strand_id
1 'polypeptide(L)'
;MRQPRRSIVAALTLSAALLSTAACTGGGGDDDADADSTPVATTPAWPTAIDPTTTTEPFFVVWTDVVETGEGDTTTLQPSIDSLSALGYQTLPWDPACQSSAEEQLAGLTGFADPLGVGVVFGTAQDAGTFDTLYEGATVSVTEGTYTCGA
;
A
#
# COMPACT_ATOMS: atom_id res chain seq x y z
N MET A 1 -5.76 -47.72 -29.53
CA MET A 1 -4.51 -48.37 -29.05
C MET A 1 -4.18 -47.81 -27.68
N ARG A 2 -3.77 -48.67 -26.74
CA ARG A 2 -3.63 -48.41 -25.30
C ARG A 2 -2.17 -48.05 -24.93
N GLN A 3 -2.00 -46.99 -24.10
CA GLN A 3 -0.89 -46.66 -23.16
C GLN A 3 0.56 -46.49 -23.71
N PRO A 4 1.50 -45.78 -23.02
CA PRO A 4 1.66 -45.68 -21.55
C PRO A 4 1.83 -44.28 -20.92
N ARG A 5 1.37 -44.20 -19.66
CA ARG A 5 1.69 -43.18 -18.66
C ARG A 5 3.16 -43.28 -18.22
N ARG A 6 3.80 -42.14 -17.93
CA ARG A 6 4.90 -42.06 -16.96
C ARG A 6 4.76 -40.79 -16.11
N SER A 7 4.32 -41.00 -14.87
CA SER A 7 4.39 -40.04 -13.77
C SER A 7 5.85 -39.78 -13.40
N ILE A 8 6.18 -38.53 -13.11
CA ILE A 8 7.37 -38.18 -12.32
C ILE A 8 6.85 -37.41 -11.10
N VAL A 9 6.83 -38.11 -9.97
CA VAL A 9 6.64 -37.54 -8.63
C VAL A 9 8.01 -37.00 -8.22
N ALA A 10 8.15 -35.68 -8.09
CA ALA A 10 9.32 -35.07 -7.48
C ALA A 10 9.01 -34.85 -6.00
N ALA A 11 9.63 -35.67 -5.15
CA ALA A 11 9.58 -35.57 -3.71
C ALA A 11 10.41 -34.36 -3.23
N LEU A 12 9.76 -33.39 -2.60
CA LEU A 12 10.44 -32.31 -1.88
C LEU A 12 10.68 -32.78 -0.45
N THR A 13 11.94 -33.07 -0.14
CA THR A 13 12.43 -33.44 1.19
C THR A 13 12.37 -32.22 2.13
N LEU A 14 11.50 -32.29 3.14
CA LEU A 14 11.51 -31.38 4.30
C LEU A 14 12.76 -31.66 5.14
N SER A 15 13.70 -30.71 5.14
CA SER A 15 14.83 -30.71 6.08
C SER A 15 14.43 -29.91 7.33
N ALA A 16 14.01 -30.65 8.35
CA ALA A 16 13.91 -30.15 9.72
C ALA A 16 15.30 -30.23 10.39
N ALA A 17 15.81 -29.09 10.82
CA ALA A 17 17.01 -28.95 11.65
C ALA A 17 16.93 -27.54 12.30
N LEU A 18 17.17 -27.29 13.58
CA LEU A 18 17.54 -28.06 14.75
C LEU A 18 17.16 -27.19 15.97
N LEU A 19 16.64 -27.81 17.03
CA LEU A 19 16.50 -27.21 18.35
C LEU A 19 17.86 -26.74 18.87
N SER A 20 17.96 -25.47 19.30
CA SER A 20 19.05 -25.00 20.16
C SER A 20 18.44 -24.47 21.46
N THR A 21 18.23 -25.39 22.40
CA THR A 21 17.99 -25.09 23.82
C THR A 21 19.28 -24.59 24.45
N ALA A 22 19.45 -23.28 24.53
CA ALA A 22 20.46 -22.68 25.40
C ALA A 22 19.92 -22.67 26.84
N ALA A 23 20.28 -23.70 27.61
CA ALA A 23 20.23 -23.66 29.06
C ALA A 23 21.64 -23.31 29.56
N CYS A 24 21.85 -22.06 29.97
CA CYS A 24 22.96 -21.67 30.83
C CYS A 24 22.38 -21.21 32.16
N THR A 25 22.38 -22.14 33.12
CA THR A 25 22.30 -21.85 34.55
C THR A 25 23.65 -21.32 35.01
N GLY A 26 23.67 -20.19 35.72
CA GLY A 26 24.85 -19.75 36.44
C GLY A 26 24.82 -18.30 36.90
N GLY A 27 24.74 -18.10 38.21
CA GLY A 27 25.22 -16.88 38.88
C GLY A 27 24.18 -16.19 39.75
N GLY A 28 24.20 -16.48 41.06
CA GLY A 28 23.49 -15.68 42.05
C GLY A 28 24.18 -14.34 42.29
N GLY A 29 23.38 -13.34 42.61
CA GLY A 29 23.79 -12.01 43.06
C GLY A 29 22.57 -11.11 43.13
N ASP A 30 22.03 -10.90 44.33
CA ASP A 30 21.21 -9.74 44.67
C ASP A 30 22.00 -8.47 44.32
N ASP A 31 21.46 -7.61 43.45
CA ASP A 31 21.61 -6.16 43.52
C ASP A 31 20.65 -5.48 42.52
N ASP A 32 20.19 -4.31 42.91
CA ASP A 32 19.07 -3.52 42.42
C ASP A 32 19.00 -3.17 40.92
N ALA A 33 17.74 -2.89 40.52
CA ALA A 33 17.30 -2.04 39.41
C ALA A 33 17.32 -2.63 37.99
N ASP A 34 16.28 -3.40 37.64
CA ASP A 34 15.84 -3.52 36.24
C ASP A 34 14.81 -2.42 35.95
N ALA A 35 15.27 -1.40 35.25
CA ALA A 35 14.43 -0.36 34.66
C ALA A 35 13.35 -1.02 33.80
N ASP A 36 12.09 -0.80 34.17
CA ASP A 36 10.90 -1.05 33.36
C ASP A 36 10.99 -0.22 32.06
N SER A 37 11.79 -0.71 31.13
CA SER A 37 11.89 -0.19 29.77
C SER A 37 10.87 -0.94 28.94
N THR A 38 9.59 -0.72 29.25
CA THR A 38 8.53 -1.03 28.30
C THR A 38 8.84 -0.22 27.03
N PRO A 39 9.11 -0.86 25.88
CA PRO A 39 9.36 -0.12 24.65
C PRO A 39 8.09 0.66 24.34
N VAL A 40 8.16 1.98 24.42
CA VAL A 40 7.09 2.85 23.98
C VAL A 40 6.99 2.66 22.47
N ALA A 41 6.02 1.87 22.02
CA ALA A 41 5.70 1.72 20.61
C ALA A 41 5.36 3.12 20.08
N THR A 42 6.29 3.70 19.33
CA THR A 42 6.05 4.99 18.69
C THR A 42 5.14 4.71 17.49
N THR A 43 3.98 5.37 17.43
CA THR A 43 3.11 5.30 16.26
C THR A 43 3.92 5.68 15.01
N PRO A 44 3.92 4.86 13.95
CA PRO A 44 4.60 5.20 12.70
C PRO A 44 4.12 6.55 12.16
N ALA A 45 5.03 7.34 11.60
CA ALA A 45 4.67 8.62 10.98
C ALA A 45 4.07 8.41 9.59
N TRP A 46 3.03 9.16 9.27
CA TRP A 46 2.43 9.20 7.94
C TRP A 46 3.40 9.86 6.93
N PRO A 47 3.58 9.29 5.73
CA PRO A 47 4.46 9.86 4.71
C PRO A 47 3.93 11.19 4.15
N THR A 48 4.82 12.04 3.63
CA THR A 48 4.41 13.36 3.10
C THR A 48 3.91 13.25 1.66
N ALA A 49 2.71 13.74 1.40
CA ALA A 49 2.18 13.85 0.04
C ALA A 49 2.84 15.00 -0.74
N ILE A 50 2.91 14.85 -2.06
CA ILE A 50 3.39 15.90 -2.96
C ILE A 50 2.26 16.45 -3.83
N ASP A 51 2.47 17.64 -4.40
CA ASP A 51 1.59 18.18 -5.43
C ASP A 51 2.06 17.69 -6.81
N PRO A 52 1.26 16.90 -7.56
CA PRO A 52 1.65 16.38 -8.87
C PRO A 52 1.91 17.48 -9.91
N THR A 53 1.35 18.69 -9.74
CA THR A 53 1.55 19.81 -10.66
C THR A 53 2.92 20.48 -10.52
N THR A 54 3.65 20.17 -9.45
CA THR A 54 4.94 20.80 -9.12
C THR A 54 6.15 19.96 -9.52
N THR A 55 5.93 18.73 -10.02
CA THR A 55 6.99 17.79 -10.40
C THR A 55 6.90 17.42 -11.88
N THR A 56 8.07 17.18 -12.49
CA THR A 56 8.19 16.57 -13.82
C THR A 56 8.68 15.13 -13.76
N GLU A 57 9.00 14.63 -12.56
CA GLU A 57 9.43 13.26 -12.34
C GLU A 57 8.21 12.33 -12.18
N PRO A 58 8.36 11.03 -12.47
CA PRO A 58 7.32 10.05 -12.15
C PRO A 58 7.00 10.08 -10.64
N PHE A 59 5.73 9.91 -10.32
CA PHE A 59 5.21 9.81 -8.96
C PHE A 59 4.26 8.62 -8.84
N PHE A 60 3.92 8.31 -7.59
CA PHE A 60 3.03 7.22 -7.22
C PHE A 60 1.73 7.79 -6.67
N VAL A 61 0.60 7.20 -7.06
CA VAL A 61 -0.71 7.55 -6.51
C VAL A 61 -1.26 6.31 -5.85
N VAL A 62 -1.59 6.42 -4.57
CA VAL A 62 -2.33 5.39 -3.85
C VAL A 62 -3.80 5.76 -3.91
N TRP A 63 -4.54 5.11 -4.80
CA TRP A 63 -5.98 5.31 -4.96
C TRP A 63 -6.71 4.59 -3.83
N THR A 64 -7.50 5.33 -3.07
CA THR A 64 -8.26 4.80 -1.93
C THR A 64 -9.73 4.56 -2.26
N ASP A 65 -10.22 5.20 -3.32
CA ASP A 65 -11.60 5.03 -3.78
C ASP A 65 -11.73 5.44 -5.24
N VAL A 66 -12.63 4.80 -5.98
CA VAL A 66 -12.84 5.04 -7.41
C VAL A 66 -14.32 4.81 -7.76
N VAL A 67 -14.89 5.73 -8.53
CA VAL A 67 -16.29 5.68 -8.97
C VAL A 67 -16.38 5.93 -10.48
N GLU A 68 -17.51 5.58 -11.09
CA GLU A 68 -17.80 5.92 -12.48
C GLU A 68 -18.45 7.30 -12.57
N THR A 69 -17.85 8.23 -13.30
CA THR A 69 -18.38 9.60 -13.49
C THR A 69 -19.63 9.66 -14.35
N GLY A 70 -19.90 8.63 -15.15
CA GLY A 70 -21.12 8.51 -15.96
C GLY A 70 -22.41 8.63 -15.14
N GLU A 71 -22.34 8.37 -13.83
CA GLU A 71 -23.43 8.56 -12.87
C GLU A 71 -23.39 9.91 -12.13
N GLY A 72 -22.32 10.70 -12.28
CA GLY A 72 -22.22 12.10 -11.83
C GLY A 72 -22.21 12.33 -10.32
N ASP A 73 -22.19 11.28 -9.51
CA ASP A 73 -22.26 11.38 -8.04
C ASP A 73 -20.88 11.18 -7.40
N THR A 74 -20.19 12.29 -7.11
CA THR A 74 -18.94 12.28 -6.36
C THR A 74 -19.14 12.24 -4.85
N THR A 75 -20.39 12.24 -4.35
CA THR A 75 -20.65 12.19 -2.90
C THR A 75 -20.29 10.84 -2.28
N THR A 76 -20.28 9.79 -3.11
CA THR A 76 -19.78 8.45 -2.79
C THR A 76 -18.30 8.46 -2.40
N LEU A 77 -17.50 9.41 -2.90
CA LEU A 77 -16.09 9.59 -2.57
C LEU A 77 -15.87 10.35 -1.26
N GLN A 78 -16.90 11.02 -0.73
CA GLN A 78 -16.76 11.90 0.45
C GLN A 78 -16.23 11.16 1.71
N PRO A 79 -16.66 9.93 2.03
CA PRO A 79 -16.10 9.20 3.18
C PRO A 79 -14.58 8.98 3.08
N SER A 80 -14.09 8.73 1.87
CA SER A 80 -12.67 8.53 1.60
C SER A 80 -11.88 9.84 1.71
N ILE A 81 -12.45 10.95 1.23
CA ILE A 81 -11.89 12.31 1.41
C ILE A 81 -11.82 12.67 2.89
N ASP A 82 -12.88 12.44 3.66
CA ASP A 82 -12.93 12.77 5.08
C ASP A 82 -11.92 11.94 5.89
N SER A 83 -11.78 10.65 5.55
CA SER A 83 -10.81 9.74 6.18
C SER A 83 -9.38 10.19 5.93
N LEU A 84 -9.05 10.57 4.69
CA LEU A 84 -7.72 11.11 4.34
C LEU A 84 -7.45 12.48 4.99
N SER A 85 -8.48 13.33 5.08
CA SER A 85 -8.39 14.63 5.75
C SER A 85 -8.09 14.50 7.24
N ALA A 86 -8.69 13.52 7.92
CA ALA A 86 -8.39 13.22 9.32
C ALA A 86 -6.93 12.80 9.56
N LEU A 87 -6.26 12.27 8.54
CA LEU A 87 -4.83 11.93 8.54
C LEU A 87 -3.93 13.11 8.12
N GLY A 88 -4.52 14.24 7.74
CA GLY A 88 -3.81 15.45 7.31
C GLY A 88 -3.60 15.58 5.81
N TYR A 89 -4.13 14.65 4.99
CA TYR A 89 -4.06 14.73 3.55
C TYR A 89 -5.23 15.53 2.99
N GLN A 90 -4.94 16.58 2.22
CA GLN A 90 -5.95 17.33 1.50
C GLN A 90 -6.09 16.74 0.10
N THR A 91 -7.04 15.83 -0.07
CA THR A 91 -7.35 15.20 -1.36
C THR A 91 -8.67 15.73 -1.92
N LEU A 92 -8.73 15.79 -3.24
CA LEU A 92 -9.94 16.09 -4.01
C LEU A 92 -10.13 14.95 -5.02
N PRO A 93 -11.36 14.75 -5.53
CA PRO A 93 -11.58 13.86 -6.65
C PRO A 93 -10.67 14.26 -7.82
N TRP A 94 -10.01 13.27 -8.38
CA TRP A 94 -9.01 13.44 -9.42
C TRP A 94 -9.25 12.44 -10.55
N ASP A 95 -9.21 12.97 -11.77
CA ASP A 95 -9.27 12.20 -13.00
C ASP A 95 -7.96 11.39 -13.21
N PRO A 96 -8.02 10.05 -13.21
CA PRO A 96 -6.88 9.20 -13.49
C PRO A 96 -6.22 9.41 -14.85
N ALA A 97 -6.93 9.98 -15.85
CA ALA A 97 -6.34 10.32 -17.15
C ALA A 97 -5.22 11.37 -17.03
N CYS A 98 -5.20 12.12 -15.93
CA CYS A 98 -4.17 13.10 -15.61
C CYS A 98 -2.85 12.50 -15.09
N GLN A 99 -2.78 11.18 -14.89
CA GLN A 99 -1.54 10.46 -14.66
C GLN A 99 -1.36 9.45 -15.80
N SER A 100 -0.18 9.45 -16.43
CA SER A 100 0.12 8.47 -17.48
C SER A 100 -0.14 7.04 -16.98
N SER A 101 -0.92 6.27 -17.74
CA SER A 101 -1.24 4.86 -17.49
C SER A 101 -2.14 4.56 -16.28
N ALA A 102 -2.63 5.55 -15.52
CA ALA A 102 -3.51 5.29 -14.38
C ALA A 102 -4.95 4.97 -14.81
N GLU A 103 -5.51 5.71 -15.78
CA GLU A 103 -6.84 5.45 -16.34
C GLU A 103 -6.97 4.02 -16.86
N GLU A 104 -6.05 3.57 -17.72
CA GLU A 104 -6.08 2.21 -18.29
C GLU A 104 -6.03 1.12 -17.22
N GLN A 105 -5.24 1.34 -16.16
CA GLN A 105 -5.13 0.40 -15.04
C GLN A 105 -6.41 0.36 -14.20
N LEU A 106 -6.95 1.53 -13.85
CA LEU A 106 -8.17 1.62 -13.04
C LEU A 106 -9.40 1.14 -13.80
N ALA A 107 -9.54 1.50 -15.08
CA ALA A 107 -10.60 1.00 -15.95
C ALA A 107 -10.52 -0.53 -16.10
N GLY A 108 -9.30 -1.08 -16.25
CA GLY A 108 -9.10 -2.53 -16.31
C GLY A 108 -9.45 -3.26 -15.02
N LEU A 109 -9.28 -2.62 -13.86
CA LEU A 109 -9.57 -3.19 -12.54
C LEU A 109 -11.05 -3.07 -12.15
N THR A 110 -11.66 -1.92 -12.41
CA THR A 110 -13.03 -1.58 -11.97
C THR A 110 -14.09 -1.90 -13.03
N GLY A 111 -13.72 -1.90 -14.30
CA GLY A 111 -14.64 -1.97 -15.43
C GLY A 111 -15.31 -0.63 -15.78
N PHE A 112 -14.91 0.47 -15.14
CA PHE A 112 -15.47 1.80 -15.42
C PHE A 112 -14.95 2.38 -16.73
N ALA A 113 -15.83 3.02 -17.48
CA ALA A 113 -15.46 3.66 -18.75
C ALA A 113 -14.80 5.04 -18.56
N ASP A 114 -15.18 5.74 -17.50
CA ASP A 114 -14.67 7.06 -17.13
C ASP A 114 -14.51 7.11 -15.60
N PRO A 115 -13.38 6.61 -15.06
CA PRO A 115 -13.17 6.54 -13.63
C PRO A 115 -12.83 7.92 -13.04
N LEU A 116 -13.33 8.22 -11.85
CA LEU A 116 -12.87 9.32 -11.01
C LEU A 116 -12.47 8.76 -9.65
N GLY A 117 -11.27 9.11 -9.19
CA GLY A 117 -10.70 8.54 -7.99
C GLY A 117 -10.37 9.56 -6.91
N VAL A 118 -10.20 9.08 -5.69
CA VAL A 118 -9.53 9.80 -4.62
C VAL A 118 -8.25 9.03 -4.30
N GLY A 119 -7.12 9.74 -4.24
CA GLY A 119 -5.84 9.14 -3.93
C GLY A 119 -4.83 10.14 -3.39
N VAL A 120 -3.78 9.60 -2.78
CA VAL A 120 -2.68 10.39 -2.22
C VAL A 120 -1.44 10.23 -3.11
N VAL A 121 -0.79 11.34 -3.43
CA VAL A 121 0.35 11.39 -4.34
C VAL A 121 1.67 11.40 -3.58
N PHE A 122 2.60 10.54 -3.95
CA PHE A 122 3.91 10.40 -3.33
C PHE A 122 5.02 10.44 -4.38
N GLY A 123 6.16 11.05 -4.03
CA GLY A 123 7.33 11.12 -4.92
C GLY A 123 8.11 9.80 -5.00
N THR A 124 7.89 8.85 -4.10
CA THR A 124 8.66 7.60 -4.05
C THR A 124 7.76 6.38 -3.82
N ALA A 125 8.18 5.23 -4.35
CA ALA A 125 7.52 3.95 -4.11
C ALA A 125 7.54 3.55 -2.63
N GLN A 126 8.59 3.95 -1.90
CA GLN A 126 8.73 3.67 -0.47
C GLN A 126 7.66 4.42 0.35
N ASP A 127 7.41 5.69 0.03
CA ASP A 127 6.38 6.48 0.70
C ASP A 127 4.98 5.96 0.38
N ALA A 128 4.73 5.64 -0.90
CA ALA A 128 3.47 5.02 -1.31
C ALA A 128 3.23 3.66 -0.62
N GLY A 129 4.24 2.81 -0.54
CA GLY A 129 4.15 1.52 0.16
C GLY A 129 4.00 1.67 1.67
N THR A 130 4.62 2.71 2.26
CA THR A 130 4.45 3.03 3.69
C THR A 130 3.02 3.49 3.95
N PHE A 131 2.48 4.38 3.12
CA PHE A 131 1.08 4.80 3.20
C PHE A 131 0.14 3.60 3.07
N ASP A 132 0.31 2.79 2.03
CA ASP A 132 -0.52 1.59 1.78
C ASP A 132 -0.52 0.62 2.98
N THR A 133 0.65 0.41 3.58
CA THR A 133 0.80 -0.43 4.78
C THR A 133 0.12 0.18 6.00
N LEU A 134 0.17 1.51 6.18
CA LEU A 134 -0.43 2.17 7.34
C LEU A 134 -1.94 2.38 7.19
N TYR A 135 -2.44 2.50 5.96
CA TYR A 135 -3.85 2.76 5.66
C TYR A 135 -4.70 1.47 5.60
N GLU A 136 -4.07 0.29 5.71
CA GLU A 136 -4.63 -1.08 5.77
C GLU A 136 -6.07 -1.27 5.23
N GLY A 137 -6.20 -1.84 4.03
CA GLY A 137 -7.45 -2.45 3.56
C GLY A 137 -8.41 -1.52 2.80
N ALA A 138 -8.02 -0.27 2.56
CA ALA A 138 -8.79 0.70 1.79
C ALA A 138 -8.09 1.17 0.51
N THR A 139 -6.93 0.61 0.15
CA THR A 139 -6.28 0.88 -1.15
C THR A 139 -6.95 0.08 -2.26
N VAL A 140 -7.40 0.79 -3.30
CA VAL A 140 -7.89 0.21 -4.55
C VAL A 140 -6.74 -0.23 -5.43
N SER A 141 -5.75 0.66 -5.63
CA SER A 141 -4.59 0.41 -6.47
C SER A 141 -3.47 1.42 -6.20
N VAL A 142 -2.24 1.05 -6.56
CA VAL A 142 -1.10 1.97 -6.61
C VAL A 142 -0.63 2.11 -8.05
N THR A 143 -0.62 3.33 -8.58
CA THR A 143 -0.19 3.61 -9.96
C THR A 143 1.03 4.51 -10.00
N GLU A 144 1.95 4.22 -10.90
CA GLU A 144 3.13 5.06 -11.19
C GLU A 144 2.95 5.76 -12.54
N GLY A 145 3.37 7.02 -12.63
CA GLY A 145 3.27 7.79 -13.85
C GLY A 145 3.65 9.26 -13.69
N THR A 146 3.52 10.02 -14.77
CA THR A 146 3.79 11.47 -14.84
C THR A 146 2.49 12.24 -15.01
N TYR A 147 2.47 13.50 -14.57
CA TYR A 147 1.30 14.37 -14.65
C TYR A 147 1.11 14.88 -16.09
N THR A 148 -0.11 14.79 -16.62
CA THR A 148 -0.42 15.10 -18.02
C THR A 148 -1.44 16.23 -18.20
N CYS A 149 -2.17 16.62 -17.15
CA CYS A 149 -3.26 17.61 -17.22
C CYS A 149 -2.82 19.07 -17.01
N GLY A 150 -1.53 19.32 -16.77
CA GLY A 150 -0.95 20.65 -16.66
C GLY A 150 -0.12 20.98 -17.89
N ALA A 151 -0.66 21.84 -18.75
CA ALA A 151 0.09 22.55 -19.78
C ALA A 151 -0.11 24.06 -19.59
#